data_AF-A0A951DRR2-F1
#
_entry.id   AF-A0A951DRR2-F1
#
_cell.length_a   1.000
_cell.length_b   1.000
_cell.length_c   1.000
_cell.angle_alpha   90.00
_cell.angle_beta   90.00
_cell.angle_gamma   90.00
#
_symmetry.space_group_name_H-M   'P 1'
#
loop_
_entity.id
_entity.type
_entity.pdbx_description
1 polymer ?
#
loop_
_entity_poly.entity_id
_entity_poly.type
_entity_poly.pdbx_seq_one_letter_code
_entity_poly.pdbx_strand_id
1 'polypeptide(L)'
;MWAHQRLIGRPEARRIMLVISDGAPVDDSTLSVNSGHYLERHLREVINEIEAKSPVQLIAIGIGHDVTRYYRRAVTIVDAEELGGAMTEKLAELFDENAPPMTRHRAA
;
A
#
# COMPACT_ATOMS: atom_id res chain seq x y z
N MET A 1 12.29 -8.56 -2.93
CA MET A 1 11.56 -7.28 -3.08
C MET A 1 12.54 -6.11 -3.18
N TRP A 2 12.58 -5.38 -4.30
CA TRP A 2 13.61 -4.36 -4.57
C TRP A 2 13.51 -3.12 -3.67
N ALA A 3 12.35 -2.44 -3.65
CA ALA A 3 12.18 -1.19 -2.89
C ALA A 3 12.34 -1.42 -1.37
N HIS A 4 11.76 -2.50 -0.87
CA HIS A 4 11.89 -2.91 0.53
C HIS A 4 13.35 -3.19 0.93
N GLN A 5 14.10 -3.95 0.15
CA GLN A 5 15.51 -4.25 0.45
C GLN A 5 16.38 -2.98 0.48
N ARG A 6 16.15 -2.06 -0.46
CA ARG A 6 16.84 -0.77 -0.47
C ARG A 6 16.54 0.03 0.78
N LEU A 7 15.29 0.05 1.21
CA LEU A 7 14.86 0.78 2.41
C LEU A 7 15.41 0.12 3.68
N ILE A 8 15.50 -1.21 3.76
CA ILE A 8 16.13 -1.91 4.89
C ILE A 8 17.61 -1.57 5.02
N GLY A 9 18.32 -1.39 3.91
CA GLY A 9 19.74 -1.01 3.91
C GLY A 9 20.03 0.43 4.37
N ARG A 10 18.99 1.23 4.64
CA ARG A 10 19.11 2.62 5.07
C ARG A 10 19.31 2.75 6.59
N PRO A 11 20.22 3.62 7.07
CA PRO A 11 20.52 3.76 8.51
C PRO A 11 19.41 4.42 9.34
N GLU A 12 18.43 5.06 8.70
CA GLU A 12 17.35 5.78 9.35
C GLU A 12 16.54 4.87 10.29
N ALA A 13 16.27 5.38 11.50
CA ALA A 13 15.53 4.64 12.53
C ALA A 13 14.09 4.33 12.10
N ARG A 14 13.47 5.25 11.36
CA ARG A 14 12.10 5.11 10.85
C ARG A 14 12.12 4.98 9.33
N ARG A 15 11.52 3.90 8.84
CA ARG A 15 11.48 3.53 7.42
C ARG A 15 10.04 3.36 6.99
N ILE A 16 9.60 4.21 6.08
CA ILE A 16 8.23 4.21 5.56
C ILE A 16 8.29 3.91 4.07
N MET A 17 7.51 2.91 3.63
CA MET A 17 7.30 2.61 2.23
C MET A 17 5.87 3.02 1.86
N LEU A 18 5.77 4.08 1.05
CA LEU A 18 4.51 4.56 0.49
C LEU A 18 4.33 3.98 -0.91
N VAL A 19 3.22 3.28 -1.12
CA VAL A 19 2.80 2.73 -2.41
C VAL A 19 1.72 3.63 -2.99
N ILE A 20 1.88 4.09 -4.22
CA ILE A 20 0.84 4.82 -4.95
C ILE A 20 0.52 3.98 -6.19
N SER A 21 -0.75 3.60 -6.36
CA SER A 21 -1.16 2.73 -7.46
C SER A 21 -2.54 3.11 -7.98
N ASP A 22 -2.67 3.11 -9.30
CA ASP A 22 -3.89 3.41 -10.05
C ASP A 22 -4.51 2.16 -10.68
N GLY A 23 -4.21 0.96 -10.18
CA GLY A 23 -4.62 -0.28 -10.85
C GLY A 23 -4.67 -1.51 -9.96
N ALA A 24 -5.16 -2.60 -10.55
CA ALA A 24 -5.18 -3.93 -9.95
C ALA A 24 -3.90 -4.71 -10.30
N PRO A 25 -3.50 -5.73 -9.50
CA PRO A 25 -2.35 -6.56 -9.82
C PRO A 25 -2.64 -7.48 -11.02
N VAL A 26 -2.45 -6.95 -12.24
CA VAL A 26 -2.81 -7.60 -13.51
C VAL A 26 -1.65 -7.49 -14.49
N ASP A 27 -1.36 -8.58 -15.18
CA ASP A 27 -0.43 -8.67 -16.30
C ASP A 27 -0.85 -9.83 -17.22
N ASP A 28 -1.14 -9.53 -18.49
CA ASP A 28 -1.73 -10.50 -19.44
C ASP A 28 -0.80 -11.71 -19.67
N SER A 29 0.50 -11.46 -19.77
CA SER A 29 1.48 -12.52 -20.00
C SER A 29 1.53 -13.49 -18.82
N THR A 30 1.48 -12.96 -17.59
CA THR A 30 1.43 -13.75 -16.37
C THR A 30 0.12 -14.52 -16.27
N LEU A 31 -1.02 -13.91 -16.60
CA LEU A 31 -2.33 -14.56 -16.55
C LEU A 31 -2.48 -15.68 -17.59
N SER A 32 -1.80 -15.58 -18.74
CA SER A 32 -1.92 -16.57 -19.82
C SER A 32 -1.34 -17.95 -19.46
N VAL A 33 -0.40 -18.02 -18.52
CA VAL A 33 0.32 -19.25 -18.16
C VAL A 33 0.21 -19.62 -16.68
N ASN A 34 -0.51 -18.82 -15.87
CA ASN A 34 -0.70 -19.07 -14.44
C ASN A 34 -2.19 -19.11 -14.07
N SER A 35 -2.49 -19.49 -12.82
CA SER A 35 -3.85 -19.34 -12.30
C SER A 35 -4.24 -17.86 -12.21
N GLY A 36 -5.52 -17.55 -12.44
CA GLY A 36 -6.04 -16.18 -12.47
C GLY A 36 -5.82 -15.36 -11.19
N HIS A 37 -5.54 -16.01 -10.06
CA HIS A 37 -5.28 -15.37 -8.77
C HIS A 37 -3.79 -15.28 -8.41
N TYR A 38 -2.88 -15.63 -9.33
CA TYR A 38 -1.45 -15.71 -9.04
C TYR A 38 -0.89 -14.37 -8.54
N LEU A 39 -1.14 -13.28 -9.27
CA LEU A 39 -0.66 -11.94 -8.92
C LEU A 39 -1.31 -11.40 -7.65
N GLU A 40 -2.60 -11.62 -7.46
CA GLU A 40 -3.29 -11.21 -6.24
C GLU A 40 -2.72 -11.92 -5.01
N ARG A 41 -2.55 -13.25 -5.09
CA ARG A 41 -1.97 -14.05 -4.01
C ARG A 41 -0.54 -13.59 -3.71
N HIS A 42 0.28 -13.41 -4.75
CA HIS A 42 1.65 -12.92 -4.58
C HIS A 42 1.70 -11.52 -3.96
N LEU A 43 0.81 -10.61 -4.36
CA LEU A 43 0.69 -9.28 -3.74
C LEU A 43 0.37 -9.38 -2.24
N ARG A 44 -0.60 -10.23 -1.87
CA ARG A 44 -0.95 -10.47 -0.46
C ARG A 44 0.19 -11.05 0.34
N GLU A 45 0.92 -12.01 -0.21
CA GLU A 45 2.09 -12.62 0.42
C GLU A 45 3.19 -11.59 0.67
N VAL A 46 3.50 -10.78 -0.34
CA VAL A 46 4.49 -9.70 -0.26
C VAL A 46 4.10 -8.66 0.80
N ILE A 47 2.85 -8.18 0.79
CA ILE A 47 2.37 -7.21 1.77
C ILE A 47 2.45 -7.79 3.18
N ASN A 48 2.00 -9.02 3.38
CA ASN A 48 2.05 -9.69 4.67
C ASN A 48 3.48 -9.91 5.16
N GLU A 49 4.42 -10.24 4.26
CA GLU A 49 5.84 -10.35 4.62
C GLU A 49 6.39 -9.02 5.15
N ILE A 50 6.07 -7.89 4.49
CA ILE A 50 6.52 -6.58 4.93
C ILE A 50 5.86 -6.16 6.24
N GLU A 51 4.53 -6.25 6.32
CA GLU A 51 3.75 -5.78 7.49
C GLU A 51 4.00 -6.64 8.74
N ALA A 52 4.19 -7.95 8.60
CA ALA A 52 4.28 -8.86 9.74
C ALA A 52 5.73 -9.15 10.15
N LYS A 53 6.70 -9.08 9.22
CA LYS A 53 8.06 -9.57 9.47
C LYS A 53 9.14 -8.49 9.33
N SER A 54 8.77 -7.26 8.99
CA SER A 54 9.74 -6.21 8.72
C SER A 54 9.47 -4.94 9.53
N PRO A 55 10.52 -4.18 9.92
CA PRO A 55 10.36 -2.90 10.61
C PRO A 55 9.89 -1.77 9.69
N VAL A 56 9.76 -2.02 8.38
CA VAL A 56 9.26 -1.02 7.42
C VAL A 56 7.76 -0.82 7.61
N GLN A 57 7.37 0.43 7.82
CA GLN A 57 5.96 0.84 7.85
C GLN A 57 5.43 0.94 6.42
N LEU A 58 4.39 0.18 6.10
CA LEU A 58 3.78 0.15 4.77
C LEU A 58 2.48 0.94 4.74
N ILE A 59 2.32 1.78 3.72
CA ILE A 59 1.11 2.57 3.46
C ILE A 59 0.82 2.56 1.98
N ALA A 60 -0.46 2.57 1.60
CA ALA A 60 -0.86 2.69 0.20
C ALA A 60 -1.87 3.82 -0.07
N ILE A 61 -1.78 4.42 -1.25
CA ILE A 61 -2.76 5.32 -1.83
C ILE A 61 -3.21 4.70 -3.15
N GLY A 62 -4.49 4.35 -3.24
CA GLY A 62 -5.14 3.89 -4.47
C GLY A 62 -5.75 5.06 -5.22
N ILE A 63 -5.51 5.21 -6.51
CA ILE A 63 -6.14 6.23 -7.35
C ILE A 63 -7.20 5.55 -8.21
N GLY A 64 -8.47 5.90 -8.03
CA GLY A 64 -9.59 5.27 -8.75
C GLY A 64 -9.80 3.78 -8.44
N HIS A 65 -8.98 3.18 -7.57
CA HIS A 65 -8.98 1.75 -7.26
C HIS A 65 -8.87 1.50 -5.76
N ASP A 66 -9.78 0.68 -5.21
CA ASP A 66 -9.74 0.28 -3.81
C ASP A 66 -8.56 -0.65 -3.51
N VAL A 67 -7.57 -0.10 -2.82
CA VAL A 67 -6.38 -0.84 -2.33
C VAL A 67 -6.49 -1.23 -0.86
N THR A 68 -7.54 -0.82 -0.15
CA THR A 68 -7.75 -1.10 1.29
C THR A 68 -7.99 -2.58 1.57
N ARG A 69 -8.36 -3.36 0.53
CA ARG A 69 -8.47 -4.82 0.56
C ARG A 69 -7.12 -5.56 0.66
N TYR A 70 -6.01 -4.87 0.41
CA TYR A 70 -4.67 -5.44 0.42
C TYR A 70 -3.81 -4.88 1.56
N TYR A 71 -3.86 -3.57 1.77
CA TYR A 71 -3.00 -2.87 2.72
C TYR A 71 -3.76 -2.47 3.97
N ARG A 72 -3.15 -2.67 5.15
CA ARG A 72 -3.80 -2.30 6.42
C ARG A 72 -3.95 -0.79 6.59
N ARG A 73 -2.97 -0.02 6.12
CA ARG A 73 -2.95 1.44 6.15
C ARG A 73 -3.06 1.95 4.73
N ALA A 74 -4.27 2.33 4.32
CA ALA A 74 -4.47 2.83 2.98
C ALA A 74 -5.63 3.82 2.86
N VAL A 75 -5.57 4.64 1.82
CA VAL A 75 -6.65 5.50 1.37
C VAL A 75 -6.85 5.29 -0.12
N THR A 76 -8.08 5.47 -0.58
CA THR A 76 -8.40 5.52 -1.99
C THR A 76 -8.89 6.93 -2.31
N ILE A 77 -8.26 7.56 -3.28
CA ILE A 77 -8.63 8.85 -3.83
C ILE A 77 -9.28 8.66 -5.19
N VAL A 78 -10.10 9.61 -5.62
CA VAL A 78 -10.82 9.50 -6.89
C VAL A 78 -9.87 9.74 -8.07
N ASP A 79 -9.04 10.78 -7.97
CA ASP A 79 -8.12 11.21 -9.00
C ASP A 79 -6.77 11.68 -8.41
N ALA A 80 -5.82 12.00 -9.28
CA ALA A 80 -4.47 12.39 -8.88
C ALA A 80 -4.38 13.80 -8.27
N GLU A 81 -5.41 14.65 -8.41
CA GLU A 81 -5.40 16.01 -7.87
C GLU A 81 -5.48 15.97 -6.33
N GLU A 82 -6.16 14.96 -5.78
CA GLU A 82 -6.29 14.70 -4.34
C GLU A 82 -5.01 14.12 -3.71
N LEU A 83 -4.04 13.67 -4.52
CA LEU A 83 -2.87 12.93 -4.05
C LEU A 83 -2.05 13.70 -3.01
N GLY A 84 -1.84 15.01 -3.23
CA GLY A 84 -1.05 15.84 -2.31
C GLY A 84 -1.68 15.93 -0.92
N GLY A 85 -3.01 16.06 -0.87
CA GLY A 85 -3.78 16.07 0.38
C GLY A 85 -3.70 14.73 1.10
N ALA A 86 -3.99 13.64 0.38
CA ALA A 86 -3.95 12.28 0.91
C ALA A 86 -2.55 11.88 1.43
N MET A 87 -1.48 12.25 0.72
CA MET A 87 -0.10 12.02 1.18
C MET A 87 0.17 12.72 2.50
N THR A 88 -0.23 13.97 2.63
CA THR A 88 -0.01 14.77 3.85
C THR A 88 -0.76 14.18 5.03
N GLU A 89 -2.02 13.80 4.83
CA GLU A 89 -2.87 13.17 5.86
C GLU A 89 -2.27 11.84 6.32
N LYS A 90 -1.87 10.95 5.41
CA LYS A 90 -1.27 9.65 5.77
C LYS A 90 0.08 9.76 6.44
N LEU A 91 0.88 10.74 6.07
CA LEU A 91 2.11 11.02 6.79
C LEU A 91 1.79 11.56 8.19
N ALA A 92 0.80 12.44 8.36
CA ALA A 92 0.40 12.94 9.68
C ALA A 92 -0.09 11.81 10.61
N GLU A 93 -0.94 10.90 10.11
CA GLU A 93 -1.44 9.74 10.85
C GLU A 93 -0.31 8.84 11.37
N LEU A 94 0.80 8.71 10.63
CA LEU A 94 1.94 7.94 11.10
C LEU A 94 2.61 8.53 12.33
N PHE A 95 2.57 9.85 12.50
CA PHE A 95 3.17 10.51 13.65
C PHE A 95 2.25 10.51 14.87
N ASP A 96 0.98 10.13 14.70
CA ASP A 96 0.01 10.03 15.78
C ASP A 96 -0.08 8.58 16.28
N GLU A 97 0.72 8.24 17.29
CA GLU A 97 0.90 6.86 17.79
C GLU A 97 -0.38 6.22 18.38
N ASN A 98 -1.46 7.00 18.54
CA ASN A 98 -2.74 6.57 19.14
C ASN A 98 -3.95 6.62 18.18
N ALA A 99 -3.76 6.83 16.87
CA ALA A 99 -4.89 6.95 15.95
C ALA A 99 -5.62 5.59 15.77
N PRO A 100 -6.94 5.49 15.99
CA PRO A 100 -7.72 4.29 15.72
C PRO A 100 -7.70 3.96 14.22
N PRO A 101 -7.83 2.67 13.82
CA PRO A 101 -7.89 2.29 12.41
C PRO A 101 -9.04 3.03 11.72
N MET A 102 -8.76 3.59 10.54
CA MET A 102 -9.70 4.44 9.80
C MET A 102 -11.08 3.78 9.65
N THR A 103 -12.10 4.54 10.05
CA THR A 103 -13.49 4.25 9.71
C THR A 103 -13.69 4.45 8.20
N ARG A 104 -14.17 3.41 7.52
CA ARG A 104 -14.48 3.42 6.08
C ARG A 104 -15.36 4.61 5.70
N HIS A 105 -14.81 5.58 4.97
CA HIS A 105 -15.66 6.44 4.15
C HIS A 105 -16.05 5.66 2.89
N ARG A 106 -17.27 5.10 2.91
CA ARG A 106 -17.94 4.65 1.70
C ARG A 106 -18.27 5.91 0.88
N ALA A 107 -17.61 6.07 -0.26
CA ALA A 107 -18.12 6.93 -1.32
C ALA A 107 -19.50 6.38 -1.75
N ALA A 108 -20.50 7.27 -1.76
CA ALA A 108 -21.82 7.04 -2.33
C ALA A 108 -21.81 7.33 -3.83
#